data_AF-A0A6A4HUG8-F1
#
_entry.id   AF-A0A6A4HUG8-F1
#
_cell.length_a   1.000
_cell.length_b   1.000
_cell.length_c   1.000
_cell.angle_alpha   90.00
_cell.angle_beta   90.00
_cell.angle_gamma   90.00
#
_symmetry.space_group_name_H-M   'P 1'
#
loop_
_entity.id
_entity.type
_entity.pdbx_description
1 polymer ?
#
loop_
_entity_poly.entity_id
_entity_poly.type
_entity_poly.pdbx_seq_one_letter_code
_entity_poly.pdbx_strand_id
1 'polypeptide(L)'
;ENHKRDLDGAIDSMERGGGVPIWPRKLWKPVLRDEYIDLGEALAGTTLAKPTATKAVTNRVAWLQAWYAYKEAVCFVFADRRNELQAYKLHVQRHFNNFPGYLQPNIIRYDKAVRQ
;
A
#
# COMPACT_ATOMS: atom_id res chain seq x y z
N GLU A 1 -29.39 13.09 -4.57
CA GLU A 1 -28.65 13.58 -5.77
C GLU A 1 -28.07 15.01 -5.67
N ASN A 2 -28.11 15.69 -4.52
CA ASN A 2 -27.80 17.14 -4.44
C ASN A 2 -26.32 17.51 -4.19
N HIS A 3 -25.43 16.54 -3.91
CA HIS A 3 -24.03 16.80 -3.53
C HIS A 3 -23.16 17.30 -4.70
N LYS A 4 -23.58 17.09 -5.95
CA LYS A 4 -22.83 17.56 -7.14
C LYS A 4 -23.05 19.05 -7.44
N ARG A 5 -24.10 19.67 -6.86
CA ARG A 5 -24.45 21.09 -7.07
C ARG A 5 -23.76 22.03 -6.09
N ASP A 6 -23.56 21.58 -4.85
CA ASP A 6 -22.88 22.34 -3.80
C ASP A 6 -21.80 21.47 -3.15
N LEU A 7 -20.62 21.48 -3.77
CA LEU A 7 -19.49 20.67 -3.31
C LEU A 7 -18.90 21.20 -2.00
N ASP A 8 -18.92 22.51 -1.80
CA ASP A 8 -18.37 23.11 -0.59
C ASP A 8 -19.29 22.84 0.61
N GLY A 9 -20.62 22.96 0.43
CA GLY A 9 -21.60 22.56 1.45
C GLY A 9 -21.59 21.05 1.74
N ALA A 10 -21.34 20.21 0.73
CA ALA A 10 -21.17 18.77 0.91
C ALA A 10 -19.92 18.45 1.75
N ILE A 11 -18.78 19.10 1.47
CA ILE A 11 -17.53 18.95 2.25
C ILE A 11 -17.76 19.41 3.70
N ASP A 12 -18.34 20.58 3.91
CA ASP A 12 -18.59 21.12 5.26
C ASP A 12 -19.60 20.27 6.04
N SER A 13 -20.57 19.66 5.35
CA SER A 13 -21.50 18.70 5.97
C SER A 13 -20.79 17.40 6.37
N MET A 14 -19.86 16.93 5.55
CA MET A 14 -19.05 15.75 5.85
C MET A 14 -18.16 16.01 7.06
N GLU A 15 -17.40 17.11 7.07
CA GLU A 15 -16.49 17.48 8.17
C GLU A 15 -17.22 17.61 9.50
N ARG A 16 -18.42 18.20 9.51
CA ARG A 16 -19.29 18.27 10.70
C ARG A 16 -19.79 16.92 11.20
N GLY A 17 -19.88 15.92 10.31
CA GLY A 17 -20.34 14.57 10.64
C GLY A 17 -19.30 13.71 11.37
N GLY A 18 -18.03 14.14 11.45
CA GLY A 18 -16.98 13.50 12.25
C GLY A 18 -16.49 12.12 11.79
N GLY A 19 -17.12 11.52 10.77
CA GLY A 19 -16.75 10.22 10.20
C GLY A 19 -15.85 10.29 8.96
N VAL A 20 -15.23 11.45 8.71
CA VAL A 20 -14.49 11.69 7.48
C VAL A 20 -13.06 11.14 7.62
N PRO A 21 -12.58 10.31 6.68
CA PRO A 21 -11.19 9.84 6.70
C PRO A 21 -10.23 11.02 6.57
N ILE A 22 -9.01 10.85 7.11
CA ILE A 22 -7.92 11.82 6.92
C ILE A 22 -7.61 11.87 5.42
N TRP A 23 -8.01 12.96 4.76
CA TRP A 23 -7.95 13.11 3.31
C TRP A 23 -7.60 14.55 2.93
N PRO A 24 -6.79 14.79 1.88
CA PRO A 24 -6.45 16.14 1.47
C PRO A 24 -7.69 16.91 1.00
N ARG A 25 -7.95 18.09 1.58
CA ARG A 25 -9.17 18.87 1.28
C ARG A 25 -9.37 19.14 -0.21
N LYS A 26 -8.27 19.35 -0.94
CA LYS A 26 -8.27 19.58 -2.40
C LYS A 26 -8.81 18.41 -3.23
N LEU A 27 -8.74 17.18 -2.70
CA LEU A 27 -9.15 15.97 -3.39
C LEU A 27 -10.60 15.58 -3.10
N TRP A 28 -11.31 16.24 -2.17
CA TRP A 28 -12.72 15.94 -1.92
C TRP A 28 -13.63 16.28 -3.10
N LYS A 29 -13.34 17.36 -3.84
CA LYS A 29 -14.16 17.77 -5.00
C LYS A 29 -14.13 16.71 -6.12
N PRO A 30 -12.97 16.18 -6.55
CA PRO A 30 -12.90 15.03 -7.45
C PRO A 30 -13.64 13.80 -6.94
N VAL A 31 -13.51 13.45 -5.64
CA VAL A 31 -14.21 12.30 -5.04
C VAL A 31 -15.72 12.45 -5.20
N LEU A 32 -16.27 13.61 -4.84
CA LEU A 32 -17.71 13.88 -4.89
C LEU A 32 -18.25 13.99 -6.32
N ARG A 33 -17.38 14.22 -7.30
CA ARG A 33 -17.72 14.23 -8.72
C ARG A 33 -17.61 12.87 -9.39
N ASP A 34 -17.07 11.88 -8.69
CA ASP A 34 -16.73 10.57 -9.26
C ASP A 34 -15.67 10.68 -10.38
N GLU A 35 -14.72 11.60 -10.19
CA GLU A 35 -13.58 11.80 -11.10
C GLU A 35 -12.39 10.92 -10.66
N TYR A 36 -11.52 10.58 -11.62
CA TYR A 36 -10.30 9.84 -11.34
C TYR A 36 -9.37 10.58 -10.36
N ILE A 37 -8.74 9.84 -9.45
CA ILE A 37 -7.80 10.37 -8.46
C ILE A 37 -6.56 9.48 -8.40
N ASP A 38 -5.39 10.10 -8.42
CA ASP A 38 -4.15 9.43 -8.07
C ASP A 38 -4.06 9.24 -6.55
N LEU A 39 -4.19 7.99 -6.10
CA LEU A 39 -4.10 7.63 -4.67
C LEU A 39 -2.69 7.88 -4.10
N GLY A 40 -1.66 7.98 -4.94
CA GLY A 40 -0.31 8.40 -4.54
C GLY A 40 -0.28 9.88 -4.13
N GLU A 41 -0.97 10.75 -4.87
CA GLU A 41 -1.14 12.16 -4.49
C GLU A 41 -2.00 12.28 -3.22
N ALA A 42 -3.05 11.47 -3.11
CA ALA A 42 -3.89 11.43 -1.92
C ALA A 42 -3.10 11.06 -0.67
N LEU A 43 -2.28 10.01 -0.76
CA LEU A 43 -1.43 9.57 0.34
C LEU A 43 -0.38 10.62 0.70
N ALA A 44 0.23 11.30 -0.29
CA ALA A 44 1.23 12.35 -0.06
C ALA A 44 0.65 13.57 0.67
N GLY A 45 -0.63 13.87 0.48
CA GLY A 45 -1.31 14.97 1.17
C GLY A 45 -1.85 14.61 2.56
N THR A 46 -1.77 13.34 2.99
CA THR A 46 -2.11 12.96 4.37
C THR A 46 -0.94 13.27 5.31
N THR A 47 -1.23 13.62 6.57
CA THR A 47 -0.20 13.77 7.62
C THR A 47 0.41 12.43 8.06
N LEU A 48 -0.05 11.32 7.48
CA LEU A 48 0.58 10.01 7.65
C LEU A 48 1.93 10.07 6.97
N ALA A 49 2.99 10.25 7.77
CA ALA A 49 4.35 10.25 7.28
C ALA A 49 4.56 9.03 6.39
N LYS A 50 4.93 9.23 5.13
CA LYS A 50 5.35 8.15 4.24
C LYS A 50 6.42 7.36 4.99
N PRO A 51 6.19 6.09 5.33
CA PRO A 51 7.15 5.33 6.11
C PRO A 51 8.47 5.29 5.35
N THR A 52 9.48 5.98 5.88
CA THR A 52 10.82 5.94 5.30
C THR A 52 11.42 4.62 5.73
N ALA A 53 11.79 3.78 4.76
CA ALA A 53 12.41 2.50 5.05
C ALA A 53 13.74 2.75 5.79
N THR A 54 13.79 2.38 7.07
CA THR A 54 14.97 2.57 7.92
C THR A 54 16.06 1.53 7.67
N LYS A 55 15.69 0.39 7.06
CA LYS A 55 16.60 -0.72 6.77
C LYS A 55 16.43 -1.18 5.33
N ALA A 56 17.55 -1.27 4.62
CA ALA A 56 17.58 -1.83 3.28
C ALA A 56 17.44 -3.37 3.34
N VAL A 57 16.59 -3.92 2.49
CA VAL A 57 16.50 -5.37 2.27
C VAL A 57 17.58 -5.76 1.26
N THR A 58 18.65 -6.39 1.73
CA THR A 58 19.84 -6.71 0.91
C THR A 58 20.07 -8.21 0.71
N ASN A 59 19.42 -9.06 1.50
CA ASN A 59 19.61 -10.50 1.46
C ASN A 59 18.32 -11.26 1.79
N ARG A 60 18.35 -12.58 1.59
CA ARG A 60 17.24 -13.50 1.88
C ARG A 60 16.66 -13.36 3.29
N VAL A 61 17.49 -13.19 4.32
CA VAL A 61 17.04 -13.14 5.71
C VAL A 61 16.27 -11.84 5.97
N ALA A 62 16.82 -10.70 5.54
CA ALA A 62 16.15 -9.41 5.60
C ALA A 62 14.83 -9.43 4.81
N TRP A 63 14.82 -10.09 3.65
CA TRP A 63 13.62 -10.25 2.83
C TRP A 63 12.55 -11.07 3.56
N LEU A 64 12.92 -12.17 4.21
CA LEU A 64 11.98 -12.99 4.97
C LEU A 64 11.35 -12.24 6.15
N GLN A 65 12.15 -11.45 6.88
CA GLN A 65 11.65 -10.63 7.98
C GLN A 65 10.64 -9.59 7.48
N ALA A 66 10.99 -8.86 6.42
CA ALA A 66 10.08 -7.90 5.79
C ALA A 66 8.81 -8.57 5.26
N TRP A 67 8.94 -9.76 4.65
CA TRP A 67 7.82 -10.54 4.11
C TRP A 67 6.84 -10.97 5.20
N TYR A 68 7.32 -11.45 6.36
CA TYR A 68 6.42 -11.82 7.45
C TYR A 68 5.65 -10.63 7.99
N ALA A 69 6.31 -9.49 8.22
CA ALA A 69 5.63 -8.28 8.68
C ALA A 69 4.54 -7.83 7.69
N TYR A 70 4.86 -7.83 6.39
CA TYR A 70 3.89 -7.56 5.33
C TYR A 70 2.73 -8.55 5.32
N LYS A 71 3.04 -9.86 5.34
CA LYS A 71 2.02 -10.92 5.29
C LYS A 71 1.04 -10.83 6.45
N GLU A 72 1.53 -10.62 7.67
CA GLU A 72 0.65 -10.50 8.85
C GLU A 72 -0.24 -9.27 8.76
N ALA A 73 0.30 -8.11 8.35
CA ALA A 73 -0.49 -6.90 8.14
C ALA A 73 -1.57 -7.09 7.07
N VAL A 74 -1.25 -7.74 5.95
CA VAL A 74 -2.23 -8.01 4.89
C VAL A 74 -3.25 -9.04 5.34
N CYS A 75 -2.85 -10.11 6.02
CA CYS A 75 -3.79 -11.12 6.53
C CYS A 75 -4.70 -10.57 7.63
N PHE A 76 -4.25 -9.57 8.39
CA PHE A 76 -5.08 -8.88 9.37
C PHE A 76 -6.26 -8.16 8.71
N VAL A 77 -6.04 -7.51 7.56
CA VAL A 77 -7.08 -6.80 6.81
C VAL A 77 -7.85 -7.74 5.86
N PHE A 78 -7.15 -8.70 5.24
CA PHE A 78 -7.66 -9.60 4.21
C PHE A 78 -7.31 -11.05 4.56
N ALA A 79 -8.09 -11.65 5.45
CA ALA A 79 -7.83 -13.00 5.97
C ALA A 79 -7.70 -14.07 4.86
N ASP A 80 -8.49 -13.96 3.80
CA ASP A 80 -8.56 -14.95 2.71
C ASP A 80 -7.30 -15.00 1.84
N ARG A 81 -6.46 -13.95 1.87
CA ARG A 81 -5.22 -13.89 1.06
C ARG A 81 -4.08 -14.74 1.62
N ARG A 82 -4.27 -15.38 2.78
CA ARG A 82 -3.21 -16.13 3.47
C ARG A 82 -2.55 -17.20 2.57
N ASN A 83 -3.35 -17.96 1.82
CA ASN A 83 -2.86 -19.05 0.97
C ASN A 83 -2.09 -18.53 -0.24
N GLU A 84 -2.63 -17.50 -0.91
CA GLU A 84 -1.97 -16.79 -2.01
C GLU A 84 -0.59 -16.26 -1.59
N LEU A 85 -0.54 -15.55 -0.46
CA LEU A 85 0.71 -14.99 0.08
C LEU A 85 1.70 -16.09 0.49
N GLN A 86 1.21 -17.22 1.01
CA GLN A 86 2.07 -18.35 1.32
C GLN A 86 2.67 -18.98 0.05
N ALA A 87 1.89 -19.12 -1.02
CA ALA A 87 2.37 -19.63 -2.30
C ALA A 87 3.42 -18.67 -2.91
N TYR A 88 3.16 -17.36 -2.90
CA TYR A 88 4.12 -16.36 -3.38
C TYR A 88 5.42 -16.38 -2.58
N LYS A 89 5.35 -16.49 -1.25
CA LYS A 89 6.54 -16.63 -0.40
C LYS A 89 7.41 -17.80 -0.86
N LEU A 90 6.80 -18.96 -1.06
CA LEU A 90 7.51 -20.17 -1.49
C LEU A 90 8.15 -19.99 -2.86
N HIS A 91 7.46 -19.32 -3.80
CA HIS A 91 8.01 -18.96 -5.10
C HIS A 91 9.29 -18.13 -5.00
N VAL A 92 9.27 -17.02 -4.26
CA VAL A 92 10.48 -16.17 -4.10
C VAL A 92 11.58 -16.89 -3.30
N GLN A 93 11.22 -17.70 -2.30
CA GLN A 93 12.20 -18.52 -1.58
C GLN A 93 12.88 -19.55 -2.48
N ARG A 94 12.18 -20.15 -3.46
CA ARG A 94 12.80 -21.05 -4.43
C ARG A 94 13.88 -20.35 -5.24
N HIS A 95 13.66 -19.11 -5.68
CA HIS A 95 14.71 -18.31 -6.31
C HIS A 95 15.92 -18.15 -5.40
N PHE A 96 15.71 -17.77 -4.13
CA PHE A 96 16.82 -17.64 -3.18
C PHE A 96 17.60 -18.93 -2.92
N ASN A 97 16.94 -20.09 -3.00
CA ASN A 97 17.57 -21.39 -2.77
C ASN A 97 18.29 -21.92 -4.03
N ASN A 98 17.79 -21.59 -5.22
CA ASN A 98 18.32 -22.10 -6.49
C ASN A 98 19.47 -21.26 -7.05
N PHE A 99 19.59 -19.99 -6.65
CA PHE A 99 20.62 -19.09 -7.13
C PHE A 99 21.67 -18.77 -6.06
N PRO A 100 22.94 -18.61 -6.45
CA PRO A 100 24.03 -18.24 -5.54
C PRO A 100 23.84 -16.85 -4.92
N GLY A 101 24.50 -16.63 -3.78
CA GLY A 101 24.37 -15.42 -2.96
C GLY A 101 24.58 -14.09 -3.70
N TYR A 102 25.47 -14.04 -4.68
CA TYR A 102 25.74 -12.81 -5.44
C TYR A 102 24.59 -12.40 -6.39
N LEU A 103 23.65 -13.31 -6.70
CA LEU A 103 22.45 -13.01 -7.48
C LEU A 103 21.24 -12.59 -6.63
N GLN A 104 21.37 -12.60 -5.29
CA GLN A 104 20.29 -12.17 -4.40
C GLN A 104 19.75 -10.75 -4.69
N PRO A 105 20.57 -9.75 -5.05
CA PRO A 105 20.07 -8.44 -5.46
C PRO A 105 19.11 -8.49 -6.65
N ASN A 106 19.31 -9.41 -7.60
CA ASN A 106 18.43 -9.56 -8.76
C ASN A 106 17.08 -10.17 -8.36
N ILE A 107 17.07 -11.10 -7.41
CA ILE A 107 15.84 -11.67 -6.85
C ILE A 107 15.03 -10.60 -6.12
N ILE A 108 15.70 -9.73 -5.36
CA ILE A 108 15.06 -8.61 -4.65
C ILE A 108 14.49 -7.59 -5.65
N ARG A 109 15.23 -7.28 -6.74
CA ARG A 109 14.73 -6.41 -7.81
C ARG A 109 13.52 -7.02 -8.52
N TYR A 110 13.56 -8.31 -8.82
CA TYR A 110 12.43 -9.05 -9.38
C TYR A 110 11.20 -8.95 -8.48
N ASP A 111 11.34 -9.29 -7.20
CA ASP A 111 10.23 -9.22 -6.24
C ASP A 111 9.67 -7.79 -6.11
N LYS A 112 10.55 -6.78 -6.10
CA LYS A 112 10.12 -5.38 -6.11
C LYS A 112 9.31 -5.05 -7.36
N ALA A 113 9.73 -5.48 -8.54
CA ALA A 113 9.03 -5.22 -9.79
C ALA A 113 7.66 -5.90 -9.88
N VAL A 114 7.49 -7.06 -9.24
CA VAL A 114 6.20 -7.79 -9.23
C VAL A 114 5.20 -7.17 -8.24
N ARG A 115 5.68 -6.51 -7.18
CA ARG A 115 4.84 -5.98 -6.09
C ARG A 115 4.63 -4.45 -6.12
N GLN A 116 5.24 -3.74 -7.07
CA GLN A 116 5.00 -2.31 -7.30
C GLN A 116 3.79 -2.09 -8.18
#